data_AF-A0A9W6RBV2-F1
#
_entry.id   AF-A0A9W6RBV2-F1
#
_cell.length_a   1.000
_cell.length_b   1.000
_cell.length_c   1.000
_cell.angle_alpha   90.00
_cell.angle_beta   90.00
_cell.angle_gamma   90.00
#
_symmetry.space_group_name_H-M   'P 1'
#
loop_
_entity.id
_entity.type
_entity.pdbx_description
1 polymer ?
#
loop_
_entity_poly.entity_id
_entity_poly.type
_entity_poly.pdbx_seq_one_letter_code
_entity_poly.pdbx_strand_id
1 'polypeptide(L)'
;MAAVPVAAPAGRADARRNREVVLRTAMRVFAEEGLEASLGRIAQRAGVGAGTVYRHFPSKEILLEAVLAEHLEGLVTAAGRWPARATPGDALFGFLIDVIEKTAGRQRVCDALTADRGWPHALLTAAVRGSARRWTTC
;
A
#
# COMPACT_ATOMS: atom_id res chain seq x y z
N MET A 1 41.51 7.90 -17.82
CA MET A 1 40.09 7.50 -17.93
C MET A 1 39.65 6.95 -16.58
N ALA A 2 38.88 7.73 -15.83
CA ALA A 2 38.47 7.39 -14.48
C ALA A 2 37.46 6.23 -14.49
N ALA A 3 37.70 5.22 -13.66
CA ALA A 3 36.82 4.11 -13.44
C ALA A 3 35.53 4.59 -12.74
N VAL A 4 34.38 4.25 -13.32
CA VAL A 4 33.07 4.42 -12.69
C VAL A 4 32.95 3.37 -11.57
N PRO A 5 32.72 3.75 -10.31
CA PRO A 5 32.53 2.77 -9.26
C PRO A 5 31.12 2.16 -9.41
N VAL A 6 31.06 0.86 -9.69
CA VAL A 6 29.84 0.07 -9.55
C VAL A 6 29.55 -0.03 -8.06
N ALA A 7 28.46 0.60 -7.62
CA ALA A 7 28.02 0.57 -6.23
C ALA A 7 27.81 -0.88 -5.74
N ALA A 8 28.34 -1.17 -4.54
CA ALA A 8 28.22 -2.45 -3.84
C ALA A 8 26.77 -2.91 -3.69
N PRO A 9 26.50 -4.23 -3.52
CA PRO A 9 25.14 -4.74 -3.39
C PRO A 9 24.47 -4.11 -2.16
N ALA A 10 23.55 -3.17 -2.42
CA ALA A 10 22.77 -2.48 -1.40
C ALA A 10 22.14 -3.51 -0.45
N GLY A 11 22.31 -3.29 0.85
CA GLY A 11 21.97 -4.28 1.86
C GLY A 11 20.46 -4.59 1.89
N ARG A 12 20.07 -5.68 2.57
CA ARG A 12 18.65 -6.01 2.79
C ARG A 12 17.84 -4.84 3.39
N ALA A 13 18.50 -3.97 4.17
CA ALA A 13 17.90 -2.77 4.74
C ALA A 13 17.56 -1.71 3.67
N ASP A 14 18.45 -1.49 2.70
CA ASP A 14 18.22 -0.54 1.59
C ASP A 14 17.13 -1.04 0.66
N ALA A 15 17.09 -2.35 0.38
CA ALA A 15 16.02 -2.96 -0.40
C ALA A 15 14.65 -2.76 0.26
N ARG A 16 14.56 -2.92 1.59
CA ARG A 16 13.32 -2.68 2.35
C ARG A 16 12.91 -1.20 2.31
N ARG A 17 13.85 -0.28 2.56
CA ARG A 17 13.59 1.17 2.50
C ARG A 17 13.13 1.59 1.10
N ASN A 18 13.77 1.08 0.05
CA ASN A 18 13.38 1.36 -1.33
C ASN A 18 11.97 0.84 -1.63
N ARG A 19 11.62 -0.35 -1.13
CA ARG A 19 10.25 -0.89 -1.23
C ARG A 19 9.23 0.05 -0.57
N GLU A 20 9.47 0.46 0.67
CA GLU A 20 8.58 1.39 1.41
C GLU A 20 8.42 2.74 0.69
N VAL A 21 9.50 3.28 0.12
CA VAL A 21 9.45 4.53 -0.66
C VAL A 21 8.63 4.34 -1.94
N VAL A 22 8.81 3.22 -2.65
CA VAL A 22 8.04 2.90 -3.85
C VAL A 22 6.55 2.76 -3.54
N LEU A 23 6.17 2.07 -2.45
CA LEU A 23 4.76 1.89 -2.07
C LEU A 23 4.08 3.21 -1.73
N ARG A 24 4.73 4.06 -0.92
CA ARG A 24 4.19 5.39 -0.60
C ARG A 24 4.07 6.29 -1.83
N THR A 25 5.06 6.22 -2.72
CA THR A 25 5.05 7.00 -3.97
C THR A 25 3.94 6.50 -4.90
N ALA A 26 3.81 5.19 -5.07
CA ALA A 26 2.78 4.57 -5.89
C ALA A 26 1.38 4.97 -5.42
N MET A 27 1.11 4.90 -4.10
CA MET A 27 -0.16 5.35 -3.53
C MET A 27 -0.48 6.80 -3.93
N ARG A 28 0.51 7.70 -3.84
CA ARG A 28 0.32 9.11 -4.18
C ARG A 28 0.11 9.32 -5.67
N VAL A 29 0.91 8.65 -6.50
CA VAL A 29 0.79 8.70 -7.97
C VAL A 29 -0.56 8.18 -8.42
N PHE A 30 -1.03 7.05 -7.89
CA PHE A 30 -2.35 6.53 -8.23
C PHE A 30 -3.49 7.45 -7.75
N ALA A 31 -3.32 8.11 -6.61
CA ALA A 31 -4.30 9.11 -6.14
C ALA A 31 -4.34 10.38 -7.01
N GLU A 32 -3.19 10.83 -7.52
CA GLU A 32 -3.09 12.06 -8.32
C GLU A 32 -3.44 11.80 -9.80
N GLU A 33 -2.81 10.80 -10.40
CA GLU A 33 -2.78 10.52 -11.85
C GLU A 33 -3.70 9.34 -12.25
N GLY A 34 -4.29 8.63 -11.28
CA GLY A 34 -5.10 7.43 -11.54
C GLY A 34 -4.27 6.19 -11.83
N LEU A 35 -4.95 5.08 -12.15
CA LEU A 35 -4.32 3.80 -12.46
C LEU A 35 -3.68 3.73 -13.83
N GLU A 36 -3.52 4.82 -14.58
CA GLU A 36 -2.81 4.80 -15.87
C GLU A 36 -1.30 4.97 -15.70
N ALA A 37 -0.83 5.51 -14.56
CA ALA A 37 0.58 5.74 -14.31
C ALA A 37 1.44 4.46 -14.42
N SER A 38 2.58 4.53 -15.11
CA SER A 38 3.45 3.37 -15.33
C SER A 38 4.38 3.08 -14.15
N LEU A 39 4.89 1.85 -14.04
CA LEU A 39 5.91 1.50 -13.05
C LEU A 39 7.17 2.36 -13.21
N GLY A 40 7.56 2.69 -14.44
CA GLY A 40 8.68 3.59 -14.73
C GLY A 40 8.45 5.00 -14.19
N ARG A 41 7.23 5.56 -14.35
CA ARG A 41 6.84 6.86 -13.78
C ARG A 41 6.95 6.84 -12.26
N ILE A 42 6.46 5.78 -11.62
CA ILE A 42 6.53 5.60 -10.16
C ILE A 42 7.99 5.47 -9.71
N ALA A 43 8.81 4.70 -10.41
CA ALA A 43 10.24 4.54 -10.13
C ALA A 43 10.98 5.89 -10.19
N GLN A 44 10.75 6.66 -11.26
CA GLN A 44 11.29 8.01 -11.43
C GLN A 44 10.90 8.92 -10.26
N ARG A 45 9.61 8.93 -9.91
CA ARG A 45 9.09 9.80 -8.84
C ARG A 45 9.53 9.37 -7.44
N ALA A 46 9.83 8.08 -7.26
CA ALA A 46 10.37 7.51 -6.04
C ALA A 46 11.89 7.73 -5.90
N GLY A 47 12.58 8.17 -6.96
CA GLY A 47 14.04 8.26 -6.99
C GLY A 47 14.74 6.89 -6.94
N VAL A 48 14.05 5.82 -7.34
CA VAL A 48 14.55 4.44 -7.32
C VAL A 48 14.75 3.96 -8.76
N GLY A 49 15.83 3.21 -9.01
CA GLY A 49 16.10 2.65 -10.34
C GLY A 49 14.96 1.76 -10.84
N ALA A 50 14.56 1.93 -12.10
CA ALA A 50 13.45 1.16 -12.69
C ALA A 50 13.66 -0.35 -12.57
N GLY A 51 14.87 -0.86 -12.82
CA GLY A 51 15.20 -2.28 -12.66
C GLY A 51 15.00 -2.81 -11.23
N THR A 52 15.24 -1.97 -10.22
CA THR A 52 14.94 -2.30 -8.82
C THR A 52 13.44 -2.41 -8.60
N VAL A 53 12.64 -1.50 -9.15
CA VAL A 53 11.17 -1.57 -9.05
C VAL A 53 10.63 -2.79 -9.78
N TYR A 54 11.00 -3.02 -11.04
CA TYR A 54 10.56 -4.19 -11.82
C TYR A 54 10.94 -5.52 -11.18
N ARG A 55 12.07 -5.60 -10.48
CA ARG A 55 12.47 -6.82 -9.75
C ARG A 55 11.57 -7.12 -8.55
N HIS A 56 11.08 -6.09 -7.84
CA HIS A 56 10.21 -6.26 -6.67
C HIS A 56 8.72 -6.29 -7.05
N PHE A 57 8.37 -5.66 -8.17
CA PHE A 57 7.03 -5.52 -8.69
C PHE A 57 7.06 -5.79 -10.20
N PRO A 58 6.99 -7.07 -10.61
CA PRO A 58 7.08 -7.43 -12.03
C PRO A 58 5.92 -6.88 -12.86
N SER A 59 4.79 -6.61 -12.22
CA SER A 59 3.59 -6.06 -12.86
C SER A 59 2.94 -4.97 -12.01
N LYS A 60 2.03 -4.22 -12.62
CA LYS A 60 1.29 -3.13 -11.97
C LYS A 60 0.32 -3.67 -10.93
N GLU A 61 -0.25 -4.83 -11.20
CA GLU A 61 -1.16 -5.54 -10.33
C GLU A 61 -0.46 -5.90 -9.02
N ILE A 62 0.76 -6.46 -9.09
CA ILE A 62 1.56 -6.79 -7.91
C ILE A 62 1.94 -5.54 -7.09
N LEU A 63 2.21 -4.41 -7.76
CA LEU A 63 2.45 -3.14 -7.07
C LEU A 63 1.17 -2.65 -6.37
N LEU A 64 0.02 -2.72 -7.04
CA LEU A 64 -1.27 -2.32 -6.49
C LEU A 64 -1.68 -3.18 -5.28
N GLU A 65 -1.49 -4.50 -5.35
CA GLU A 65 -1.71 -5.40 -4.20
C GLU A 65 -0.90 -4.96 -3.00
N ALA A 66 0.40 -4.71 -3.20
CA ALA A 66 1.28 -4.34 -2.12
C ALA A 66 0.92 -2.98 -1.52
N VAL A 67 0.51 -2.02 -2.37
CA VAL A 67 0.02 -0.71 -1.93
C VAL A 67 -1.25 -0.85 -1.10
N LEU A 68 -2.18 -1.72 -1.51
CA LEU A 68 -3.42 -1.97 -0.77
C LEU A 68 -3.18 -2.71 0.53
N ALA A 69 -2.32 -3.72 0.54
CA ALA A 69 -1.94 -4.45 1.74
C ALA A 69 -1.35 -3.51 2.80
N GLU A 70 -0.39 -2.66 2.41
CA GLU A 70 0.22 -1.64 3.28
C GLU A 70 -0.84 -0.67 3.83
N HIS A 71 -1.79 -0.26 2.99
CA HIS A 71 -2.87 0.63 3.40
C HIS A 71 -3.78 -0.03 4.45
N LEU A 72 -4.21 -1.27 4.20
CA LEU A 72 -5.05 -2.04 5.12
C LEU A 72 -4.33 -2.33 6.43
N GLU A 73 -3.04 -2.67 6.41
CA GLU A 73 -2.22 -2.83 7.61
C GLU A 73 -2.16 -1.53 8.43
N GLY A 74 -2.07 -0.38 7.76
CA GLY A 74 -2.16 0.94 8.40
C GLY A 74 -3.50 1.17 9.11
N LEU A 75 -4.61 0.72 8.51
CA LEU A 75 -5.94 0.78 9.12
C LEU A 75 -6.08 -0.18 10.31
N VAL A 76 -5.60 -1.43 10.18
CA VAL A 76 -5.58 -2.41 11.29
C VAL A 76 -4.76 -1.87 12.47
N THR A 77 -3.61 -1.28 12.19
CA THR A 77 -2.77 -0.63 13.21
C THR A 77 -3.49 0.57 13.83
N ALA A 78 -4.30 1.31 13.06
CA ALA A 78 -5.13 2.39 13.60
C ALA A 78 -6.23 1.87 14.53
N ALA A 79 -6.91 0.80 14.14
CA ALA A 79 -7.90 0.14 14.99
C ALA A 79 -7.29 -0.27 16.34
N GLY A 80 -6.07 -0.83 16.33
CA GLY A 80 -5.36 -1.23 17.54
C GLY A 80 -4.93 -0.08 18.47
N ARG A 81 -5.01 1.18 18.02
CA ARG A 81 -4.70 2.36 18.85
C ARG A 81 -5.90 2.83 19.69
N TRP A 82 -7.09 2.29 19.44
CA TRP A 82 -8.26 2.68 20.22
C TRP A 82 -8.13 2.24 21.68
N PRO A 83 -8.41 3.12 22.66
CA PRO A 83 -8.14 2.83 24.06
C PRO A 83 -8.92 1.62 24.55
N ALA A 84 -8.26 0.73 25.31
CA ALA A 84 -8.90 -0.44 25.92
C ALA A 84 -10.09 -0.12 26.85
N ARG A 85 -10.18 1.15 27.30
CA ARG A 85 -11.25 1.66 28.16
C ARG A 85 -12.40 2.33 27.41
N ALA A 86 -12.34 2.43 26.08
CA ALA A 86 -13.44 2.94 25.28
C ALA A 86 -14.61 1.97 25.33
N THR A 87 -15.84 2.47 25.26
CA THR A 87 -16.98 1.59 25.00
C THR A 87 -16.81 1.00 23.59
N PRO A 88 -17.37 -0.20 23.30
CA PRO A 88 -17.31 -0.77 21.95
C PRO A 88 -17.84 0.19 20.88
N GLY A 89 -18.84 1.01 21.22
CA GLY A 89 -19.38 2.04 20.34
C GLY A 89 -18.37 3.14 20.04
N ASP A 90 -17.74 3.72 21.07
CA ASP A 90 -16.74 4.78 20.90
C ASP A 90 -15.52 4.30 20.09
N ALA A 91 -15.08 3.07 20.34
CA ALA A 91 -13.99 2.45 19.60
C ALA A 91 -14.34 2.27 18.12
N LEU A 92 -15.57 1.80 17.82
CA LEU A 92 -16.03 1.63 16.44
C LEU A 92 -16.17 2.98 15.71
N PHE A 93 -16.93 3.92 16.28
CA PHE A 93 -17.15 5.21 15.63
C PHE A 93 -15.86 6.00 15.46
N GLY A 94 -15.01 5.95 16.48
CA GLY A 94 -13.67 6.49 16.44
C GLY A 94 -12.82 5.91 15.32
N PHE A 95 -12.79 4.58 15.19
CA PHE A 95 -12.11 3.91 14.09
C PHE A 95 -12.68 4.30 12.72
N LEU A 96 -14.01 4.41 12.59
CA LEU A 96 -14.65 4.84 11.34
C LEU A 96 -14.26 6.26 10.96
N ILE A 97 -14.18 7.19 11.91
CA ILE A 97 -13.68 8.55 11.69
C ILE A 97 -12.22 8.50 11.23
N ASP A 98 -11.38 7.73 11.90
CA ASP A 98 -9.98 7.48 11.54
C ASP A 98 -9.83 6.97 10.08
N VAL A 99 -10.71 6.04 9.67
CA VAL A 99 -10.75 5.50 8.31
C VAL A 99 -11.14 6.59 7.32
N ILE A 100 -12.18 7.37 7.62
CA ILE A 100 -12.66 8.45 6.75
C ILE A 100 -11.55 9.49 6.57
N GLU A 101 -10.91 9.95 7.64
CA GLU A 101 -9.82 10.94 7.58
C GLU A 101 -8.59 10.42 6.81
N LYS A 102 -8.20 9.16 7.05
CA LYS A 102 -7.02 8.57 6.39
C LYS A 102 -7.25 8.21 4.94
N THR A 103 -8.50 8.12 4.52
CA THR A 103 -8.90 7.79 3.15
C THR A 103 -9.39 9.05 2.39
N ALA A 104 -9.72 10.13 3.10
CA ALA A 104 -10.03 11.43 2.51
C ALA A 104 -8.87 11.90 1.63
N GLY A 105 -9.20 12.37 0.42
CA GLY A 105 -8.20 12.76 -0.59
C GLY A 105 -7.63 11.61 -1.43
N ARG A 106 -8.00 10.34 -1.16
CA ARG A 106 -7.67 9.18 -2.00
C ARG A 106 -8.85 8.72 -2.87
N GLN A 107 -9.81 9.62 -3.13
CA GLN A 107 -11.03 9.31 -3.88
C GLN A 107 -10.74 8.61 -5.21
N ARG A 108 -9.73 9.04 -5.97
CA ARG A 108 -9.34 8.37 -7.23
C ARG A 108 -8.81 6.96 -7.05
N VAL A 109 -8.16 6.66 -5.92
CA VAL A 109 -7.77 5.27 -5.60
C VAL A 109 -9.04 4.47 -5.30
N CYS A 110 -9.94 4.97 -4.45
CA CYS A 110 -11.21 4.30 -4.16
C CYS A 110 -12.10 4.13 -5.39
N ASP A 111 -12.16 5.11 -6.28
CA ASP A 111 -12.88 5.06 -7.56
C ASP A 111 -12.26 3.98 -8.45
N ALA A 112 -10.93 3.88 -8.49
CA ALA A 112 -10.27 2.80 -9.21
C ALA A 112 -10.48 1.41 -8.58
N LEU A 113 -10.63 1.32 -7.25
CA LEU A 113 -10.96 0.08 -6.56
C LEU A 113 -12.42 -0.36 -6.77
N THR A 114 -13.32 0.56 -7.14
CA THR A 114 -14.78 0.35 -7.22
C THR A 114 -15.31 0.36 -8.66
N ALA A 115 -14.61 0.99 -9.59
CA ALA A 115 -14.97 1.06 -11.02
C ALA A 115 -14.66 -0.24 -11.78
N ASP A 116 -13.68 -1.03 -11.33
CA ASP A 116 -13.46 -2.37 -11.88
C ASP A 116 -14.32 -3.39 -11.12
N ARG A 117 -15.22 -4.09 -11.84
CA ARG A 117 -15.91 -5.29 -11.30
C ARG A 117 -14.99 -6.52 -11.32
N GLY A 118 -13.87 -6.42 -12.02
CA GLY A 118 -12.70 -7.25 -11.81
C GLY A 118 -11.91 -6.82 -10.58
N TRP A 119 -10.82 -7.54 -10.33
CA TRP A 119 -9.75 -7.19 -9.42
C TRP A 119 -9.62 -5.67 -9.11
N PRO A 120 -9.89 -5.19 -7.88
CA PRO A 120 -9.44 -5.72 -6.59
C PRO A 120 -10.58 -6.13 -5.64
N HIS A 121 -11.84 -6.05 -6.08
CA HIS A 121 -12.99 -6.48 -5.28
C HIS A 121 -12.84 -7.95 -4.82
N ALA A 122 -12.38 -8.83 -5.71
CA ALA A 122 -12.12 -10.24 -5.38
C ALA A 122 -11.03 -10.41 -4.30
N LEU A 123 -9.96 -9.60 -4.35
CA LEU A 123 -8.87 -9.60 -3.37
C LEU A 123 -9.33 -9.05 -2.02
N LEU A 124 -10.05 -7.92 -2.00
CA LEU A 124 -10.61 -7.34 -0.78
C LEU A 124 -11.60 -8.31 -0.12
N THR A 125 -12.44 -8.98 -0.91
CA THR A 125 -13.36 -10.02 -0.42
C THR A 125 -12.61 -11.22 0.16
N ALA A 126 -11.52 -11.66 -0.48
CA ALA A 126 -10.69 -12.75 0.00
C ALA A 126 -9.89 -12.37 1.27
N ALA A 127 -9.38 -11.14 1.35
CA ALA A 127 -8.62 -10.62 2.49
C ALA A 127 -9.50 -10.47 3.75
N VAL A 128 -10.74 -10.00 3.60
CA VAL A 128 -11.74 -9.95 4.69
C VAL A 128 -12.09 -11.35 5.19
N ARG A 129 -12.16 -12.36 4.31
CA ARG A 129 -12.39 -13.75 4.72
C ARG A 129 -11.13 -14.43 5.30
N GLY A 130 -9.94 -14.00 4.89
CA GLY A 130 -8.65 -14.50 5.36
C GLY A 130 -8.26 -13.96 6.74
N SER A 131 -8.66 -12.73 7.08
CA SER A 131 -8.49 -12.18 8.42
C SER A 131 -9.33 -12.94 9.44
N ALA A 132 -10.59 -13.28 9.14
CA ALA A 132 -11.45 -14.08 10.01
C ALA A 132 -10.85 -15.43 10.47
N ARG A 133 -10.00 -16.07 9.64
CA ARG A 133 -9.32 -17.34 10.01
C ARG A 133 -8.11 -17.16 10.93
N ARG A 134 -7.52 -15.95 11.00
CA ARG A 134 -6.41 -15.63 11.91
C ARG A 134 -6.88 -15.37 13.35
N TRP A 135 -8.17 -15.11 13.57
CA TRP A 135 -8.75 -14.86 14.89
C TRP A 135 -9.28 -16.11 15.59
N THR A 136 -9.36 -17.25 14.90
CA THR A 136 -9.85 -18.53 15.46
C THR A 136 -8.77 -19.39 16.11
N THR A 137 -7.56 -18.85 16.31
CA THR A 137 -6.43 -19.60 16.91
C THR A 137 -5.85 -18.92 18.16
N CYS A 138 -6.64 -18.09 18.84
CA CYS A 138 -6.37 -17.70 20.22
C CYS A 138 -7.46 -18.24 21.13
#